data_AF-A0A1M5NBI5-F1
#
_entry.id   AF-A0A1M5NBI5-F1
#
_cell.length_a   1.000
_cell.length_b   1.000
_cell.length_c   1.000
_cell.angle_alpha   90.00
_cell.angle_beta   90.00
_cell.angle_gamma   90.00
#
_symmetry.space_group_name_H-M   'P 1'
#
loop_
_entity.id
_entity.type
_entity.pdbx_description
1 polymer ?
#
loop_
_entity_poly.entity_id
_entity_poly.type
_entity_poly.pdbx_seq_one_letter_code
_entity_poly.pdbx_strand_id
1 'polypeptide(L)'
;MSRTMKTGIKTADEYLDGLPENVQVTLEKLRRSIRAAAPKAEEIIRYGIVVYRQVDWLVGFGAFKNHCGFYVMSNSVLKRFEKEIAGYETATGTIRFPLDKVLPAALVKSIVKARMEENEATRALKEAKASAKKLAAKKNGLSASRNGAKTQR
;
A
#
# COMPACT_ATOMS: atom_id res chain seq x y z
N MET A 1 5.80 30.50 18.14
CA MET A 1 5.31 30.59 16.75
C MET A 1 4.05 29.75 16.60
N SER A 2 2.90 30.39 16.35
CA SER A 2 1.61 29.73 16.18
C SER A 2 1.55 29.02 14.83
N ARG A 3 1.47 27.68 14.82
CA ARG A 3 1.26 26.92 13.59
C ARG A 3 -0.24 26.85 13.31
N THR A 4 -0.70 27.76 12.46
CA THR A 4 -2.02 27.69 11.80
C THR A 4 -2.11 26.35 11.06
N MET A 5 -3.12 25.55 11.39
CA MET A 5 -3.45 24.35 10.61
C MET A 5 -3.86 24.81 9.21
N LYS A 6 -3.00 24.58 8.20
CA LYS A 6 -3.34 24.81 6.79
C LYS A 6 -4.50 23.88 6.42
N THR A 7 -5.68 24.46 6.22
CA THR A 7 -6.87 23.76 5.75
C THR A 7 -6.62 23.26 4.31
N GLY A 8 -6.56 21.95 4.13
CA GLY A 8 -6.39 21.31 2.83
C GLY A 8 -4.94 20.96 2.48
N ILE A 9 -4.30 20.11 3.29
CA ILE A 9 -3.01 19.49 2.95
C ILE A 9 -3.19 18.66 1.67
N LYS A 10 -2.56 19.08 0.57
CA LYS A 10 -2.66 18.40 -0.73
C LYS A 10 -1.43 17.57 -1.04
N THR A 11 -0.30 17.88 -0.42
CA THR A 11 1.00 17.25 -0.71
C THR A 11 1.68 16.71 0.53
N ALA A 12 2.58 15.74 0.33
CA ALA A 12 3.41 15.18 1.40
C ALA A 12 4.36 16.23 2.01
N ASP A 13 4.83 17.19 1.20
CA ASP A 13 5.68 18.28 1.66
C ASP A 13 4.93 19.23 2.61
N GLU A 14 3.71 19.64 2.26
CA GLU A 14 2.85 20.42 3.15
C GLU A 14 2.46 19.66 4.43
N TYR A 15 2.30 18.33 4.33
CA TYR A 15 2.06 17.48 5.49
C TYR A 15 3.25 17.52 6.46
N LEU A 16 4.47 17.40 5.95
CA LEU A 16 5.69 17.39 6.75
C LEU A 16 6.00 18.76 7.36
N ASP A 17 5.75 19.85 6.62
CA ASP A 17 5.90 21.25 7.10
C ASP A 17 4.97 21.56 8.30
N GLY A 18 3.82 20.87 8.34
CA GLY A 18 2.88 20.93 9.44
C GLY A 18 3.33 20.25 10.74
N LEU A 19 4.43 19.47 10.72
CA LEU A 19 4.86 18.63 11.83
C LEU A 19 6.03 19.22 12.63
N PRO A 20 6.17 18.88 13.92
CA PRO A 20 7.34 19.28 14.70
C PRO A 20 8.64 18.77 14.04
N GLU A 21 9.72 19.52 14.17
CA GLU A 21 10.98 19.28 13.45
C GLU A 21 11.55 17.87 13.68
N ASN A 22 11.49 17.38 14.93
CA ASN A 22 11.91 16.02 15.27
C ASN A 22 11.09 14.93 14.54
N VAL A 23 9.79 15.15 14.35
CA VAL A 23 8.92 14.25 13.61
C VAL A 23 9.18 14.35 12.10
N GLN A 24 9.38 15.57 11.60
CA GLN A 24 9.68 15.85 10.20
C GLN A 24 10.93 15.09 9.76
N VAL A 25 12.05 15.24 10.48
CA VAL A 25 13.32 14.57 10.14
C VAL A 25 13.16 13.04 10.10
N THR A 26 12.39 12.48 11.03
CA THR A 26 12.14 11.04 11.10
C THR A 26 11.29 10.55 9.92
N LEU A 27 10.21 11.25 9.59
CA LEU A 27 9.36 10.90 8.46
C LEU A 27 10.02 11.17 7.10
N GLU A 28 10.90 12.17 7.00
CA GLU A 28 11.68 12.41 5.79
C GLU A 28 12.64 11.26 5.50
N LYS A 29 13.31 10.72 6.53
CA LYS A 29 14.14 9.51 6.38
C LYS A 29 13.33 8.32 5.90
N LEU A 30 12.11 8.16 6.42
CA LEU A 30 11.18 7.12 5.99
C LEU A 30 10.74 7.34 4.53
N ARG A 31 10.32 8.56 4.17
CA ARG A 31 9.93 8.97 2.80
C ARG A 31 11.04 8.70 1.79
N ARG A 32 12.28 9.07 2.11
CA ARG A 32 13.45 8.78 1.25
C ARG A 32 13.64 7.28 1.04
N SER A 33 13.49 6.49 2.10
CA SER A 33 13.65 5.03 2.03
C SER A 33 12.57 4.38 1.16
N ILE A 34 11.32 4.84 1.30
CA ILE A 34 10.19 4.37 0.48
C ILE A 34 10.37 4.76 -0.98
N ARG A 35 10.67 6.03 -1.28
CA ARG A 35 10.91 6.51 -2.66
C ARG A 35 12.07 5.77 -3.33
N ALA A 36 13.12 5.44 -2.59
CA ALA A 36 14.24 4.66 -3.11
C ALA A 36 13.84 3.22 -3.48
N ALA A 37 12.90 2.61 -2.76
CA ALA A 37 12.40 1.27 -3.08
C ALA A 37 11.33 1.28 -4.18
N ALA A 38 10.48 2.31 -4.22
CA ALA A 38 9.37 2.43 -5.15
C ALA A 38 9.35 3.81 -5.84
N PRO A 39 10.30 4.09 -6.75
CA PRO A 39 10.41 5.40 -7.41
C PRO A 39 9.25 5.70 -8.36
N LYS A 40 8.47 4.68 -8.75
CA LYS A 40 7.28 4.80 -9.59
C LYS A 40 5.99 5.00 -8.79
N ALA A 41 6.06 4.99 -7.45
CA ALA A 41 4.88 5.18 -6.61
C ALA A 41 4.53 6.67 -6.47
N GLU A 42 3.26 6.97 -6.64
CA GLU A 42 2.64 8.27 -6.43
C GLU A 42 2.32 8.49 -4.94
N GLU A 43 2.59 9.70 -4.45
CA GLU A 43 2.29 10.14 -3.08
C GLU A 43 0.92 10.81 -3.02
N ILE A 44 0.03 10.25 -2.21
CA ILE A 44 -1.35 10.70 -2.08
C ILE A 44 -1.63 10.99 -0.61
N ILE A 45 -2.23 12.15 -0.32
CA ILE A 45 -2.75 12.43 1.03
C ILE A 45 -4.12 11.78 1.17
N ARG A 46 -4.26 10.89 2.15
CA ARG A 46 -5.54 10.20 2.43
C ARG A 46 -5.71 10.01 3.93
N TYR A 47 -6.89 10.32 4.46
CA TYR A 47 -7.19 10.22 5.89
C TYR A 47 -6.16 10.93 6.80
N GLY A 48 -5.59 12.05 6.34
CA GLY A 48 -4.58 12.80 7.09
C GLY A 48 -3.22 12.12 7.20
N ILE A 49 -2.93 11.14 6.35
CA ILE A 49 -1.63 10.46 6.26
C ILE A 49 -1.12 10.45 4.80
N VAL A 50 0.18 10.24 4.63
CA VAL A 50 0.80 10.09 3.30
C VAL A 50 0.71 8.62 2.90
N VAL A 51 0.14 8.34 1.74
CA VAL A 51 -0.02 6.98 1.22
C VAL A 51 0.62 6.89 -0.16
N TYR A 52 1.36 5.82 -0.39
CA TYR A 52 2.00 5.49 -1.65
C TYR A 52 1.13 4.52 -2.45
N ARG A 53 0.89 4.89 -3.70
CA ARG A 53 0.14 4.07 -4.66
C ARG A 53 0.92 4.01 -5.97
N GLN A 54 1.04 2.83 -6.55
CA GLN A 54 1.62 2.71 -7.89
C GLN A 54 0.59 2.15 -8.86
N VAL A 55 0.17 0.91 -8.63
CA VAL A 55 -0.99 0.29 -9.31
C VAL A 55 -2.06 0.09 -8.26
N ASP A 56 -1.71 -0.70 -7.24
CA ASP A 56 -2.44 -0.90 -6.01
C ASP A 56 -1.81 -0.11 -4.85
N TRP A 57 -2.49 -0.12 -3.69
CA TRP A 57 -1.98 0.45 -2.46
C TRP A 57 -0.72 -0.29 -1.99
N LEU A 58 0.36 0.45 -1.81
CA LEU A 58 1.65 -0.09 -1.37
C LEU A 58 1.79 0.08 0.12
N VAL A 59 2.20 1.26 0.56
CA VAL A 59 2.50 1.57 1.94
C VAL A 59 2.05 2.99 2.27
N GLY A 60 2.00 3.35 3.54
CA GLY A 60 1.76 4.73 3.96
C GLY A 60 2.50 5.04 5.24
N PHE A 61 2.56 6.31 5.60
CA PHE A 61 3.07 6.74 6.90
C PHE A 61 2.27 7.92 7.45
N GLY A 62 2.24 8.00 8.78
CA GLY A 62 1.58 9.08 9.51
C GLY A 62 2.34 9.44 10.79
N ALA A 63 2.25 10.71 11.16
CA ALA A 63 2.71 11.21 12.44
C ALA A 63 1.58 11.24 13.47
N PHE A 64 1.90 10.82 14.69
CA PHE A 64 1.08 11.00 15.89
C PHE A 64 1.86 11.78 16.94
N LYS A 65 1.20 12.14 18.05
CA LYS A 65 1.78 13.00 19.10
C LYS A 65 3.13 12.47 19.63
N ASN A 66 3.25 11.16 19.85
CA ASN A 66 4.41 10.54 20.49
C ASN A 66 5.08 9.45 19.63
N HIS A 67 4.52 9.11 18.47
CA HIS A 67 5.01 8.01 17.65
C HIS A 67 4.70 8.26 16.17
N CYS A 68 5.39 7.51 15.31
CA CYS A 68 5.10 7.43 13.88
C CYS A 68 4.48 6.07 13.56
N GLY A 69 3.55 6.06 12.61
CA GLY A 69 2.95 4.86 12.05
C GLY A 69 3.46 4.61 10.63
N PHE A 70 3.89 3.38 10.35
CA PHE A 70 4.18 2.88 9.02
C PHE A 70 3.19 1.79 8.65
N TYR A 71 2.40 2.04 7.61
CA TYR A 71 1.29 1.20 7.17
C TYR A 71 1.75 0.36 5.98
N VAL A 72 1.84 -0.96 6.15
CA VAL A 72 2.28 -1.90 5.10
C VAL A 72 1.10 -2.39 4.25
N MET A 73 -0.13 -2.16 4.71
CA MET A 73 -1.39 -2.56 4.03
C MET A 73 -1.52 -4.07 3.75
N SER A 74 -0.61 -4.90 4.28
CA SER A 74 -0.63 -6.35 4.18
C SER A 74 -0.09 -6.98 5.46
N ASN A 75 -0.90 -7.84 6.07
CA ASN A 75 -0.50 -8.60 7.25
C ASN A 75 0.45 -9.76 6.89
N SER A 76 0.31 -10.34 5.70
CA SER A 76 1.16 -11.43 5.22
C SER A 76 2.60 -10.98 5.04
N VAL A 77 2.80 -9.76 4.50
CA VAL A 77 4.13 -9.16 4.38
C VAL A 77 4.71 -8.91 5.77
N LEU A 78 3.95 -8.35 6.72
CA LEU A 78 4.46 -8.13 8.08
C LEU A 78 4.94 -9.41 8.77
N LYS A 79 4.19 -10.51 8.63
CA LYS A 79 4.58 -11.82 9.20
C LYS A 79 5.93 -12.31 8.68
N ARG A 80 6.28 -12.01 7.42
CA ARG A 80 7.60 -12.36 6.86
C ARG A 80 8.75 -11.63 7.56
N PHE A 81 8.48 -10.42 8.05
CA PHE A 81 9.46 -9.56 8.71
C PHE A 81 9.32 -9.55 10.23
N GLU A 82 8.54 -10.47 10.82
CA GLU A 82 8.20 -10.50 12.26
C GLU A 82 9.45 -10.43 13.15
N LYS A 83 10.51 -11.15 12.78
CA LYS A 83 11.79 -11.14 13.52
C LYS A 83 12.50 -9.79 13.49
N GLU A 84 12.44 -9.08 12.36
CA GLU A 84 13.09 -7.78 12.18
C GLU A 84 12.30 -6.66 12.87
N ILE A 85 10.98 -6.81 12.98
CA ILE A 85 10.07 -5.85 13.60
C ILE A 85 9.77 -6.15 15.08
N ALA A 86 10.28 -7.26 15.63
CA ALA A 86 10.01 -7.70 17.01
C ALA A 86 10.35 -6.65 18.08
N GLY A 87 11.26 -5.71 17.77
CA GLY A 87 11.62 -4.61 18.65
C GLY A 87 10.75 -3.35 18.53
N TYR A 88 9.62 -3.42 17.81
CA TYR A 88 8.68 -2.33 17.55
C TYR A 88 7.25 -2.76 17.88
N GLU A 89 6.37 -1.79 18.14
CA GLU A 89 4.96 -2.08 18.36
C GLU A 89 4.29 -2.32 17.01
N THR A 90 3.66 -3.48 16.82
CA THR A 90 3.01 -3.83 15.55
C THR A 90 1.53 -4.12 15.74
N ALA A 91 0.72 -3.69 14.79
CA ALA A 91 -0.69 -4.02 14.67
C ALA A 91 -0.97 -4.61 13.26
N THR A 92 -2.20 -5.03 13.01
CA THR A 92 -2.60 -5.59 11.71
C THR A 92 -2.25 -4.64 10.56
N GLY A 93 -1.22 -5.00 9.77
CA GLY A 93 -0.78 -4.16 8.64
C GLY A 93 -0.04 -2.87 9.01
N THR A 94 0.33 -2.66 10.29
CA THR A 94 0.93 -1.39 10.76
C THR A 94 2.10 -1.62 11.72
N ILE A 95 3.16 -0.83 11.58
CA ILE A 95 4.29 -0.75 12.51
C ILE A 95 4.28 0.63 13.15
N ARG A 96 4.24 0.70 14.48
CA ARG A 96 4.37 1.90 15.27
C ARG A 96 5.77 1.94 15.87
N PHE A 97 6.43 3.08 15.69
CA PHE A 97 7.78 3.28 16.20
C PHE A 97 7.88 4.67 16.83
N PRO A 98 8.62 4.80 17.95
CA PRO A 98 8.83 6.10 18.58
C PRO A 98 9.78 6.96 17.74
N LEU A 99 9.76 8.27 17.99
CA LEU A 99 10.57 9.24 17.25
C LEU A 99 12.08 9.01 17.44
N ASP A 100 12.47 8.48 18.61
CA ASP A 100 13.87 8.19 18.94
C ASP A 100 14.40 6.90 18.30
N LYS A 101 13.49 5.99 17.89
CA LYS A 101 13.85 4.69 17.33
C LYS A 101 13.30 4.56 15.92
N VAL A 102 13.98 5.21 14.97
CA VAL A 102 13.60 5.21 13.56
C VAL A 102 13.79 3.83 12.95
N LEU A 103 12.86 3.42 12.08
CA LEU A 103 12.98 2.18 11.32
C LEU A 103 14.24 2.18 10.44
N PRO A 104 15.03 1.08 10.44
CA PRO A 104 16.17 0.95 9.56
C PRO A 104 15.76 1.08 8.08
N ALA A 105 16.48 1.90 7.33
CA ALA A 105 16.18 2.12 5.92
C ALA A 105 16.19 0.82 5.09
N ALA A 106 17.07 -0.13 5.45
CA ALA A 106 17.13 -1.45 4.83
C ALA A 106 15.83 -2.23 5.03
N LEU A 107 15.31 -2.27 6.26
CA LEU A 107 14.05 -2.94 6.59
C LEU A 107 12.87 -2.33 5.83
N VAL A 108 12.78 -1.00 5.79
CA VAL A 108 11.72 -0.29 5.05
C VAL A 108 11.76 -0.69 3.57
N LYS A 109 12.95 -0.67 2.95
CA LYS A 109 13.10 -1.04 1.53
C LYS A 109 12.69 -2.49 1.27
N SER A 110 13.09 -3.42 2.14
CA SER A 110 12.73 -4.84 2.03
C SER A 110 11.21 -5.05 2.13
N ILE A 111 10.55 -4.38 3.07
CA ILE A 111 9.09 -4.44 3.24
C ILE A 111 8.38 -3.88 2.01
N VAL A 112 8.79 -2.71 1.51
CA VAL A 112 8.18 -2.08 0.33
C VAL A 112 8.31 -2.98 -0.89
N LYS A 113 9.50 -3.56 -1.12
CA LYS A 113 9.73 -4.48 -2.23
C LYS A 113 8.87 -5.74 -2.13
N ALA A 114 8.81 -6.37 -0.95
CA ALA A 114 7.95 -7.53 -0.73
C ALA A 114 6.46 -7.22 -0.97
N ARG A 115 6.02 -6.01 -0.60
CA ARG A 115 4.64 -5.57 -0.85
C ARG A 115 4.37 -5.35 -2.34
N MET A 116 5.34 -4.84 -3.09
CA MET A 116 5.24 -4.74 -4.55
C MET A 116 5.09 -6.12 -5.20
N GLU A 117 5.93 -7.08 -4.81
CA GLU A 117 5.87 -8.47 -5.29
C GLU A 117 4.51 -9.12 -5.00
N GLU A 118 3.97 -8.92 -3.79
CA GLU A 118 2.65 -9.43 -3.41
C GLU A 118 1.52 -8.80 -4.25
N ASN A 119 1.59 -7.50 -4.53
CA ASN A 119 0.61 -6.81 -5.37
C ASN A 119 0.63 -7.33 -6.81
N GLU A 120 1.82 -7.57 -7.38
CA GLU A 120 1.95 -8.15 -8.73
C GLU A 120 1.39 -9.56 -8.81
N ALA A 121 1.71 -10.43 -7.85
CA ALA A 121 1.18 -11.79 -7.77
C ALA A 121 -0.35 -11.82 -7.61
N THR A 122 -0.88 -10.96 -6.73
CA THR A 122 -2.32 -10.85 -6.50
C THR A 122 -3.06 -10.37 -7.75
N ARG A 123 -2.47 -9.43 -8.49
CA ARG A 123 -3.05 -8.92 -9.74
C ARG A 123 -3.08 -10.00 -10.82
N ALA A 124 -1.97 -10.72 -11.03
CA ALA A 124 -1.91 -11.81 -12.00
C ALA A 124 -2.96 -12.90 -11.71
N LEU A 125 -3.16 -13.25 -10.44
CA LEU A 125 -4.21 -14.18 -10.02
C LEU A 125 -5.63 -13.65 -10.31
N LYS A 126 -5.88 -12.36 -10.09
CA LYS A 126 -7.19 -11.74 -10.41
C LYS A 126 -7.45 -11.71 -11.92
N GLU A 127 -6.45 -11.37 -12.72
CA GLU A 127 -6.53 -11.32 -14.18
C GLU A 127 -6.76 -12.72 -14.78
N ALA A 128 -6.08 -13.75 -14.27
CA ALA A 128 -6.30 -15.14 -14.66
C ALA A 128 -7.74 -15.59 -14.34
N LYS A 129 -8.24 -15.27 -13.14
CA LYS A 129 -9.62 -15.59 -12.73
C LYS A 129 -10.66 -14.87 -13.58
N ALA A 130 -10.44 -13.58 -13.88
CA ALA A 130 -11.33 -12.79 -14.73
C ALA A 130 -11.41 -13.37 -16.15
N SER A 131 -10.26 -13.75 -16.72
CA SER A 131 -10.16 -14.38 -18.04
C SER A 131 -10.87 -15.74 -18.08
N ALA A 132 -10.68 -16.58 -17.06
CA ALA A 132 -11.35 -17.86 -16.94
C ALA A 132 -12.89 -17.71 -16.83
N LYS A 133 -13.36 -16.75 -16.03
CA LYS A 133 -14.81 -16.44 -15.90
C LYS A 133 -15.41 -15.99 -17.23
N LYS A 134 -14.68 -15.16 -18.00
CA LYS A 134 -15.12 -14.69 -19.33
C LYS A 134 -15.18 -15.84 -20.35
N LEU A 135 -14.22 -16.76 -20.30
CA LEU A 135 -14.21 -17.97 -21.16
C LEU A 135 -15.38 -18.91 -20.82
N ALA A 136 -15.68 -19.11 -19.53
CA ALA A 136 -16.81 -19.93 -19.08
C ALA A 136 -18.16 -19.31 -19.48
N ALA A 137 -18.32 -17.98 -19.35
CA ALA A 137 -19.52 -17.28 -19.78
C ALA A 137 -19.76 -17.37 -21.30
N LYS A 138 -18.69 -17.32 -22.12
CA LYS A 138 -18.78 -17.46 -23.58
C LYS A 138 -19.17 -18.89 -24.00
N LYS A 139 -18.74 -19.92 -23.28
CA LYS A 139 -19.13 -21.33 -23.53
C LYS A 139 -20.62 -21.57 -23.24
N ASN A 140 -21.16 -20.98 -22.16
CA ASN A 140 -22.59 -21.09 -21.83
C ASN A 140 -23.49 -20.28 -22.77
N GLY A 141 -22.99 -19.23 -23.43
CA GLY A 141 -23.75 -18.49 -24.43
C GLY A 141 -23.82 -19.16 -25.81
N LEU A 142 -22.90 -20.08 -26.14
CA LEU A 142 -22.80 -20.70 -27.46
C LEU A 142 -23.61 -22.00 -27.63
N SER A 143 -24.19 -22.56 -26.55
CA SER A 143 -25.07 -23.74 -26.65
C SER A 143 -26.55 -23.41 -26.89
N ALA A 144 -26.96 -22.14 -26.78
CA ALA A 144 -28.35 -21.72 -26.96
C ALA A 144 -28.80 -21.56 -28.43
N SER A 145 -27.93 -21.81 -29.41
CA SER A 145 -28.24 -21.63 -30.85
C SER A 145 -28.00 -22.91 -31.68
N ARG A 146 -28.35 -24.08 -31.13
CA ARG A 146 -28.33 -25.36 -31.85
C ARG A 146 -29.51 -26.24 -31.43
N ASN A 147 -30.74 -25.77 -31.62
CA ASN A 147 -31.91 -26.65 -31.71
C ASN A 147 -32.97 -25.97 -32.58
N GLY A 148 -32.86 -26.18 -33.88
CA GLY A 148 -33.76 -25.61 -34.88
C GLY A 148 -33.57 -26.29 -36.23
N ALA A 149 -33.50 -27.62 -36.25
CA ALA A 149 -33.58 -28.37 -37.51
C ALA A 149 -34.04 -29.80 -37.21
N LYS A 150 -35.33 -30.07 -37.49
CA LYS A 150 -35.92 -31.32 -38.03
C LYS A 150 -37.28 -31.61 -37.38
N THR A 151 -38.34 -31.14 -38.04
CA THR A 151 -39.58 -31.91 -38.18
C THR A 151 -40.25 -31.50 -39.49
N GLN A 152 -40.27 -32.39 -40.48
CA GLN A 152 -41.35 -32.58 -41.46
C GLN A 152 -40.90 -33.57 -42.56
N ARG A 153 -41.36 -34.82 -42.48
CA ARG A 153 -42.37 -35.41 -43.38
C ARG A 153 -42.64 -36.85 -43.00
#